data_AF-A0A146LTL0-F1
#
_entry.id   AF-A0A146LTL0-F1
#
_cell.length_a   1.000
_cell.length_b   1.000
_cell.length_c   1.000
_cell.angle_alpha   90.00
_cell.angle_beta   90.00
_cell.angle_gamma   90.00
#
_symmetry.space_group_name_H-M   'P 1'
#
loop_
_entity.id
_entity.type
_entity.pdbx_description
1 polymer ?
#
loop_
_entity_poly.entity_id
_entity_poly.type
_entity_poly.pdbx_seq_one_letter_code
_entity_poly.pdbx_strand_id
1 'polypeptide(L)'
;YAKSKGLKAESSWVKPLDLAYFSSKITEKHPEATFFHYGDHNLKTLVLHSMSQMDQCRTFIYGIQDLVKFFEQNSIAKTSLTIIDQEISGDDANSEYVWDFSSGLIKTINDHYPAVIKLFRRMIRSAVAWNTETVAQAQNFITFLQLLENRFLIATFSRILEDIDELTRVMETEFNVENWKRTAEKTTEAVIKTRCEDFEEIFQSAWNMLQSDQEYAYDIAYAEKFDQIMESVSIFIHGRTKDFDKWSYIELATSPTVYEPAKFRKTVEGLNNDFPDSGFGKLSTQLAFFKSNALFKGKTVDEVIKYIHDLDMTQALGSLHKFAQLLLTTPLYPSSSPKTPAIKKIAAYVNNRENLTSTDTLMYIEKDLLGELQNEPDFYGDVINRFVRNSAGEHLKLQNNKLITKQ
;
A
#
# COMPACT_ATOMS: atom_id res chain seq x y z
N TYR A 1 15.02 23.61 -5.38
CA TYR A 1 14.45 23.14 -6.66
C TYR A 1 15.44 22.23 -7.36
N ALA A 2 15.53 20.95 -6.95
CA ALA A 2 16.30 19.95 -7.66
C ALA A 2 15.43 19.37 -8.78
N LYS A 3 15.89 19.48 -10.03
CA LYS A 3 15.34 18.72 -11.16
C LYS A 3 15.82 17.26 -11.06
N SER A 4 15.36 16.50 -10.08
CA SER A 4 15.38 15.04 -10.21
C SER A 4 14.16 14.67 -11.03
N LYS A 5 14.37 14.30 -12.30
CA LYS A 5 13.34 13.67 -13.13
C LYS A 5 13.15 12.21 -12.68
N GLY A 6 12.77 12.02 -11.42
CA GLY A 6 12.25 10.74 -10.96
C GLY A 6 10.84 10.59 -11.51
N LEU A 7 10.68 9.83 -12.60
CA LEU A 7 9.35 9.41 -13.03
C LEU A 7 8.79 8.46 -11.98
N LYS A 8 7.78 8.93 -11.26
CA LYS A 8 7.01 8.17 -10.28
C LYS A 8 5.91 7.43 -11.02
N ALA A 9 5.91 6.11 -10.97
CA ALA A 9 4.82 5.29 -11.47
C ALA A 9 4.34 4.37 -10.35
N GLU A 10 3.16 4.65 -9.81
CA GLU A 10 2.38 3.65 -9.05
C GLU A 10 1.92 2.60 -10.04
N SER A 11 2.69 1.53 -10.14
CA SER A 11 2.54 0.44 -11.10
C SER A 11 1.42 -0.54 -10.78
N SER A 12 0.43 -0.13 -9.98
CA SER A 12 -0.73 -0.96 -9.69
C SER A 12 -1.57 -1.18 -10.97
N TRP A 13 -1.77 -0.15 -11.79
CA TRP A 13 -2.76 -0.20 -12.88
C TRP A 13 -2.29 -0.81 -14.22
N VAL A 14 -1.18 -1.54 -14.24
CA VAL A 14 -0.53 -2.03 -15.48
C VAL A 14 -0.32 -3.54 -15.39
N LYS A 15 -0.63 -4.28 -16.47
CA LYS A 15 -0.39 -5.74 -16.52
C LYS A 15 1.08 -6.07 -16.18
N PRO A 16 1.39 -7.21 -15.54
CA PRO A 16 2.76 -7.58 -15.19
C PRO A 16 3.78 -7.43 -16.32
N LEU A 17 3.45 -7.93 -17.52
CA LEU A 17 4.29 -7.86 -18.71
C LEU A 17 4.43 -6.42 -19.22
N ASP A 18 3.34 -5.65 -19.21
CA ASP A 18 3.34 -4.24 -19.61
C ASP A 18 4.15 -3.39 -18.62
N LEU A 19 4.20 -3.78 -17.34
CA LEU A 19 5.01 -3.13 -16.31
C LEU A 19 6.50 -3.38 -16.57
N ALA A 20 6.88 -4.63 -16.89
CA ALA A 20 8.26 -4.95 -17.27
C ALA A 20 8.69 -4.16 -18.53
N TYR A 21 7.82 -4.09 -19.53
CA TYR A 21 8.04 -3.31 -20.75
C TYR A 21 8.14 -1.80 -20.48
N PHE A 22 7.19 -1.24 -19.72
CA PHE A 22 7.19 0.16 -19.31
C PHE A 22 8.46 0.50 -18.53
N SER A 23 8.85 -0.37 -17.59
CA SER A 23 10.08 -0.23 -16.82
C SER A 23 11.30 -0.14 -17.73
N SER A 24 11.41 -1.06 -18.69
CA SER A 24 12.47 -1.04 -19.70
C SER A 24 12.47 0.27 -20.51
N LYS A 25 11.31 0.73 -20.98
CA LYS A 25 11.19 1.96 -21.80
C LYS A 25 11.47 3.24 -21.04
N ILE A 26 11.13 3.28 -19.75
CA ILE A 26 11.49 4.41 -18.88
C ILE A 26 12.99 4.42 -18.65
N THR A 27 13.60 3.28 -18.28
CA THR A 27 15.05 3.19 -18.05
C THR A 27 15.86 3.50 -19.31
N GLU A 28 15.36 3.18 -20.50
CA GLU A 28 15.97 3.55 -21.79
C GLU A 28 16.08 5.07 -21.96
N LYS A 29 15.05 5.83 -21.54
CA LYS A 29 15.01 7.30 -21.67
C LYS A 29 15.57 8.05 -20.45
N HIS A 30 15.49 7.41 -19.28
CA HIS A 30 15.84 7.94 -17.97
C HIS A 30 16.57 6.84 -17.18
N PRO A 31 17.89 6.66 -17.41
CA PRO A 31 18.69 5.65 -16.71
C PRO A 31 18.65 5.78 -15.18
N GLU A 32 18.43 7.00 -14.68
CA GLU A 32 18.27 7.35 -13.27
C GLU A 32 16.91 6.95 -12.67
N ALA A 33 15.94 6.53 -13.51
CA ALA A 33 14.61 6.17 -13.04
C ALA A 33 14.63 4.84 -12.29
N THR A 34 14.04 4.85 -11.10
CA THR A 34 13.96 3.70 -10.20
C THR A 34 12.51 3.40 -9.85
N PHE A 35 12.16 2.11 -9.90
CA PHE A 35 10.84 1.64 -9.52
C PHE A 35 10.85 1.26 -8.05
N PHE A 36 9.99 1.88 -7.27
CA PHE A 36 9.87 1.61 -5.85
C PHE A 36 8.59 0.86 -5.53
N HIS A 37 8.61 0.16 -4.40
CA HIS A 37 7.40 -0.26 -3.71
C HIS A 37 6.92 0.91 -2.84
N TYR A 38 5.63 1.26 -2.90
CA TYR A 38 5.06 2.26 -1.99
C TYR A 38 4.77 1.52 -0.68
N GLY A 39 5.47 1.84 0.41
CA GLY A 39 5.41 1.05 1.66
C GLY A 39 4.03 0.99 2.31
N ASP A 40 3.13 1.88 1.90
CA ASP A 40 1.74 1.96 2.34
C ASP A 40 0.81 0.95 1.62
N HIS A 41 1.31 0.23 0.61
CA HIS A 41 0.60 -0.81 -0.13
C HIS A 41 1.27 -2.16 0.08
N ASN A 42 0.74 -2.94 1.02
CA ASN A 42 1.14 -4.32 1.26
C ASN A 42 1.31 -5.12 -0.06
N LEU A 43 2.42 -5.85 -0.18
CA LEU A 43 2.79 -6.61 -1.39
C LEU A 43 1.68 -7.57 -1.85
N LYS A 44 0.94 -8.20 -0.93
CA LYS A 44 -0.23 -9.05 -1.24
C LYS A 44 -1.28 -8.30 -2.04
N THR A 45 -1.59 -7.08 -1.63
CA THR A 45 -2.56 -6.22 -2.32
C THR A 45 -2.07 -5.88 -3.72
N LEU A 46 -0.78 -5.61 -3.88
CA LEU A 46 -0.20 -5.31 -5.19
C LEU A 46 -0.20 -6.52 -6.12
N VAL A 47 0.07 -7.73 -5.61
CA VAL A 47 -0.01 -8.97 -6.38
C VAL A 47 -1.45 -9.18 -6.86
N LEU A 48 -2.44 -9.14 -5.96
CA LEU A 48 -3.85 -9.29 -6.34
C LEU A 48 -4.28 -8.24 -7.36
N HIS A 49 -3.92 -6.98 -7.14
CA HIS A 49 -4.29 -5.92 -8.07
C HIS A 49 -3.61 -6.09 -9.44
N SER A 50 -2.36 -6.51 -9.50
CA SER A 50 -1.65 -6.83 -10.74
C SER A 50 -2.31 -7.99 -11.49
N MET A 51 -2.67 -9.06 -10.78
CA MET A 51 -3.35 -10.22 -11.36
C MET A 51 -4.77 -9.89 -11.84
N SER A 52 -5.43 -8.86 -11.27
CA SER A 52 -6.76 -8.42 -11.73
C SER A 52 -6.77 -7.90 -13.17
N GLN A 53 -5.60 -7.59 -13.73
CA GLN A 53 -5.46 -7.19 -15.12
C GLN A 53 -5.47 -8.37 -16.10
N MET A 54 -5.37 -9.61 -15.60
CA MET A 54 -5.57 -10.83 -16.36
C MET A 54 -7.06 -11.14 -16.44
N ASP A 55 -7.59 -11.35 -17.66
CA ASP A 55 -9.03 -11.50 -17.86
C ASP A 55 -9.61 -12.68 -17.07
N GLN A 56 -8.84 -13.77 -16.93
CA GLN A 56 -9.21 -14.96 -16.16
C GLN A 56 -9.24 -14.76 -14.64
N CYS A 57 -8.63 -13.69 -14.12
CA CYS A 57 -8.59 -13.38 -12.68
C CYS A 57 -9.45 -12.17 -12.31
N ARG A 58 -9.76 -11.30 -13.29
CA ARG A 58 -10.43 -10.01 -13.09
C ARG A 58 -11.74 -10.12 -12.33
N THR A 59 -12.67 -10.94 -12.83
CA THR A 59 -14.00 -11.11 -12.23
C THR A 59 -13.91 -11.69 -10.82
N PHE A 60 -13.02 -12.66 -10.63
CA PHE A 60 -12.76 -13.25 -9.32
C PHE A 60 -12.26 -12.21 -8.32
N ILE A 61 -11.24 -11.43 -8.67
CA ILE A 61 -10.63 -10.43 -7.77
C ILE A 61 -11.62 -9.32 -7.42
N TYR A 62 -12.46 -8.88 -8.37
CA TYR A 62 -13.54 -7.94 -8.06
C TYR A 62 -14.58 -8.54 -7.09
N GLY A 63 -14.96 -9.81 -7.28
CA GLY A 63 -15.83 -10.52 -6.33
C GLY A 63 -15.23 -10.60 -4.92
N ILE A 64 -13.92 -10.85 -4.81
CA ILE A 64 -13.21 -10.81 -3.52
C ILE A 64 -13.20 -9.40 -2.92
N GLN A 65 -12.98 -8.35 -3.71
CA GLN A 65 -13.02 -6.97 -3.21
C GLN A 65 -14.41 -6.59 -2.69
N ASP A 66 -15.47 -7.08 -3.33
CA ASP A 66 -16.83 -6.86 -2.85
C ASP A 66 -17.11 -7.65 -1.56
N LEU A 67 -16.54 -8.84 -1.39
CA LEU A 67 -16.55 -9.58 -0.12
C LEU A 67 -15.79 -8.83 0.99
N VAL A 68 -14.61 -8.25 0.70
CA VAL A 68 -13.86 -7.41 1.65
C VAL A 68 -14.73 -6.25 2.13
N LYS A 69 -15.29 -5.47 1.20
CA LYS A 69 -16.18 -4.34 1.53
C LYS A 69 -17.38 -4.79 2.35
N PHE A 70 -17.98 -5.92 1.99
CA PHE A 70 -19.11 -6.49 2.72
C PHE A 70 -18.75 -6.73 4.18
N PHE A 71 -17.64 -7.42 4.47
CA PHE A 71 -17.21 -7.69 5.84
C PHE A 71 -16.75 -6.43 6.57
N GLU A 72 -16.11 -5.48 5.89
CA GLU A 72 -15.77 -4.17 6.45
C GLU A 72 -17.00 -3.41 6.94
N GLN A 73 -18.10 -3.44 6.17
CA GLN A 73 -19.33 -2.73 6.47
C GLN A 73 -20.29 -3.48 7.40
N ASN A 74 -20.16 -4.81 7.51
CA ASN A 74 -21.07 -5.66 8.28
C ASN A 74 -20.37 -6.35 9.45
N SER A 75 -20.18 -5.64 10.56
CA SER A 75 -19.57 -6.18 11.79
C SER A 75 -20.30 -7.41 12.34
N ILE A 76 -21.63 -7.45 12.23
CA ILE A 76 -22.45 -8.61 12.65
C ILE A 76 -22.11 -9.86 11.83
N ALA A 77 -21.78 -9.71 10.54
CA ALA A 77 -21.39 -10.81 9.69
C ALA A 77 -20.03 -11.40 10.14
N LYS A 78 -19.07 -10.54 10.50
CA LYS A 78 -17.76 -10.96 11.06
C LYS A 78 -17.94 -11.78 12.33
N THR A 79 -18.70 -11.26 13.31
CA THR A 79 -18.95 -11.97 14.57
C THR A 79 -19.70 -13.29 14.35
N SER A 80 -20.71 -13.28 13.47
CA SER A 80 -21.48 -14.49 13.15
C SER A 80 -20.61 -15.56 12.49
N LEU A 81 -19.66 -15.17 11.64
CA LEU A 81 -18.72 -16.08 11.00
C LEU A 81 -17.85 -16.80 12.04
N THR A 82 -17.26 -16.04 12.97
CA THR A 82 -16.43 -16.61 14.04
C THR A 82 -17.19 -17.62 14.89
N ILE A 83 -18.44 -17.32 15.25
CA ILE A 83 -19.30 -18.25 16.01
C ILE A 83 -19.57 -19.52 15.19
N ILE A 84 -19.92 -19.37 13.91
CA ILE A 84 -20.23 -20.49 13.03
C ILE A 84 -19.02 -21.40 12.83
N ASP A 85 -17.82 -20.82 12.73
CA ASP A 85 -16.58 -21.55 12.55
C ASP A 85 -16.20 -22.33 13.81
N GLN A 86 -16.29 -21.70 14.99
CA GLN A 86 -16.12 -22.39 16.28
C GLN A 86 -17.07 -23.58 16.42
N GLU A 87 -18.34 -23.44 16.01
CA GLU A 87 -19.32 -24.54 15.99
C GLU A 87 -18.90 -25.71 15.08
N ILE A 88 -18.18 -25.44 13.98
CA ILE A 88 -17.76 -26.46 13.01
C ILE A 88 -16.46 -27.13 13.46
N SER A 89 -15.48 -26.34 13.89
CA SER A 89 -14.14 -26.81 14.27
C SER A 89 -14.16 -27.56 15.61
N GLY A 90 -15.12 -27.25 16.50
CA GLY A 90 -15.20 -27.86 17.82
C GLY A 90 -14.11 -27.39 18.79
N ASP A 91 -13.36 -26.35 18.41
CA ASP A 91 -12.31 -25.74 19.24
C ASP A 91 -12.92 -24.91 20.38
N ASP A 92 -12.24 -24.90 21.53
CA ASP A 92 -12.60 -24.04 22.66
C ASP A 92 -12.56 -22.56 22.28
N ALA A 93 -13.46 -21.76 22.85
CA ALA A 93 -13.63 -20.32 22.59
C ALA A 93 -12.37 -19.44 22.81
N ASN A 94 -11.26 -20.02 23.28
CA ASN A 94 -9.97 -19.37 23.54
C ASN A 94 -8.93 -19.57 22.43
N SER A 95 -9.22 -20.27 21.34
CA SER A 95 -8.30 -20.31 20.20
C SER A 95 -8.24 -18.93 19.51
N GLU A 96 -7.02 -18.41 19.35
CA GLU A 96 -6.76 -17.11 18.73
C GLU A 96 -6.94 -17.23 17.21
N TYR A 97 -8.18 -17.30 16.74
CA TYR A 97 -8.48 -17.27 15.31
C TYR A 97 -8.20 -15.87 14.75
N VAL A 98 -7.15 -15.75 13.95
CA VAL A 98 -6.83 -14.50 13.24
C VAL A 98 -7.56 -14.46 11.92
N TRP A 99 -8.80 -13.98 11.94
CA TRP A 99 -9.57 -13.68 10.74
C TRP A 99 -9.02 -12.40 10.08
N ASP A 100 -8.41 -12.52 8.90
CA ASP A 100 -7.96 -11.36 8.14
C ASP A 100 -9.02 -10.99 7.08
N PHE A 101 -9.85 -10.00 7.40
CA PHE A 101 -10.87 -9.49 6.47
C PHE A 101 -10.34 -8.45 5.47
N SER A 102 -9.02 -8.30 5.35
CA SER A 102 -8.36 -7.34 4.46
C SER A 102 -7.59 -8.07 3.34
N SER A 103 -6.28 -7.89 3.23
CA SER A 103 -5.44 -8.55 2.23
C SER A 103 -5.36 -10.07 2.37
N GLY A 104 -5.66 -10.63 3.55
CA GLY A 104 -5.67 -12.06 3.80
C GLY A 104 -7.03 -12.74 3.62
N LEU A 105 -8.08 -12.04 3.16
CA LEU A 105 -9.44 -12.60 3.10
C LEU A 105 -9.52 -13.87 2.26
N ILE A 106 -8.75 -13.97 1.17
CA ILE A 106 -8.71 -15.18 0.34
C ILE A 106 -8.24 -16.38 1.15
N LYS A 107 -7.17 -16.24 1.95
CA LYS A 107 -6.67 -17.29 2.82
C LYS A 107 -7.69 -17.64 3.91
N THR A 108 -8.30 -16.64 4.52
CA THR A 108 -9.37 -16.84 5.51
C THR A 108 -10.56 -17.60 4.92
N ILE A 109 -10.99 -17.28 3.69
CA ILE A 109 -12.05 -18.02 3.01
C ILE A 109 -11.61 -19.45 2.69
N ASN A 110 -10.36 -19.65 2.24
CA ASN A 110 -9.81 -20.97 1.95
C ASN A 110 -9.82 -21.88 3.18
N ASP A 111 -9.32 -21.38 4.31
CA ASP A 111 -9.14 -22.15 5.55
C ASP A 111 -10.48 -22.44 6.24
N HIS A 112 -11.45 -21.53 6.11
CA HIS A 112 -12.75 -21.60 6.79
C HIS A 112 -13.93 -21.70 5.82
N TYR A 113 -13.71 -22.29 4.64
CA TYR A 113 -14.67 -22.31 3.54
C TYR A 113 -16.08 -22.81 3.95
N PRO A 114 -16.23 -23.92 4.71
CA PRO A 114 -17.54 -24.41 5.14
C PRO A 114 -18.29 -23.40 6.03
N ALA A 115 -17.58 -22.69 6.91
CA ALA A 115 -18.15 -21.69 7.80
C ALA A 115 -18.67 -20.48 7.03
N VAL A 116 -17.91 -20.00 6.04
CA VAL A 116 -18.31 -18.90 5.15
C VAL A 116 -19.59 -19.26 4.38
N ILE A 117 -19.66 -20.46 3.81
CA ILE A 117 -20.86 -20.94 3.12
C ILE A 117 -22.06 -21.06 4.09
N LYS A 118 -21.84 -21.60 5.30
CA LYS A 118 -22.90 -21.75 6.31
C LYS A 118 -23.42 -20.38 6.78
N LEU A 119 -22.56 -19.36 6.91
CA LEU A 119 -22.94 -17.98 7.23
C LEU A 119 -23.92 -17.44 6.18
N PHE A 120 -23.54 -17.42 4.91
CA PHE A 120 -24.41 -16.84 3.88
C PHE A 120 -25.73 -17.61 3.74
N ARG A 121 -25.70 -18.95 3.87
CA ARG A 121 -26.92 -19.76 3.88
C ARG A 121 -27.83 -19.42 5.06
N ARG A 122 -27.25 -19.16 6.24
CA ARG A 122 -28.00 -18.73 7.43
C ARG A 122 -28.63 -17.35 7.20
N MET A 123 -27.89 -16.40 6.63
CA MET A 123 -28.42 -15.07 6.29
C MET A 123 -29.66 -15.15 5.39
N ILE A 124 -29.61 -16.00 4.36
CA ILE A 124 -30.72 -16.20 3.43
C ILE A 124 -31.91 -16.89 4.11
N ARG A 125 -31.67 -17.92 4.93
CA ARG A 125 -32.73 -18.64 5.66
C ARG A 125 -33.39 -17.80 6.75
N SER A 126 -32.61 -16.94 7.41
CA SER A 126 -33.09 -16.03 8.46
C SER A 126 -33.27 -14.61 7.94
N ALA A 127 -33.85 -14.44 6.74
CA ALA A 127 -33.96 -13.13 6.07
C ALA A 127 -34.63 -12.04 6.93
N VAL A 128 -35.47 -12.39 7.91
CA VAL A 128 -36.11 -11.43 8.84
C VAL A 128 -35.10 -10.77 9.78
N ALA A 129 -33.98 -11.43 10.09
CA ALA A 129 -32.92 -10.90 10.96
C ALA A 129 -31.92 -10.01 10.22
N TRP A 130 -32.04 -9.89 8.89
CA TRP A 130 -31.13 -9.15 8.03
C TRP A 130 -31.92 -8.19 7.13
N ASN A 131 -31.28 -7.13 6.63
CA ASN A 131 -31.95 -6.29 5.64
C ASN A 131 -31.93 -6.98 4.25
N THR A 132 -32.85 -6.56 3.37
CA THR A 132 -33.04 -7.17 2.05
C THR A 132 -31.78 -7.11 1.17
N GLU A 133 -31.00 -6.02 1.28
CA GLU A 133 -29.77 -5.83 0.50
C GLU A 133 -28.68 -6.83 0.92
N THR A 134 -28.45 -6.98 2.23
CA THR A 134 -27.51 -7.95 2.80
C THR A 134 -27.88 -9.39 2.43
N VAL A 135 -29.17 -9.73 2.42
CA VAL A 135 -29.63 -11.06 1.99
C VAL A 135 -29.37 -11.28 0.49
N ALA A 136 -29.62 -10.28 -0.34
CA ALA A 136 -29.33 -10.35 -1.77
C ALA A 136 -27.82 -10.49 -2.05
N GLN A 137 -26.99 -9.73 -1.34
CA GLN A 137 -25.53 -9.85 -1.39
C GLN A 137 -25.07 -11.26 -0.98
N ALA A 138 -25.59 -11.80 0.12
CA ALA A 138 -25.28 -13.16 0.57
C ALA A 138 -25.62 -14.23 -0.49
N GLN A 139 -26.76 -14.08 -1.18
CA GLN A 139 -27.12 -14.97 -2.29
C GLN A 139 -26.13 -14.89 -3.45
N ASN A 140 -25.71 -13.68 -3.82
CA ASN A 140 -24.71 -13.48 -4.87
C ASN A 140 -23.35 -14.08 -4.48
N PHE A 141 -22.93 -13.92 -3.22
CA PHE A 141 -21.68 -14.49 -2.72
C PHE A 141 -21.71 -16.03 -2.68
N ILE A 142 -22.84 -16.65 -2.34
CA ILE A 142 -22.96 -18.11 -2.46
C ILE A 142 -22.77 -18.55 -3.90
N THR A 143 -23.49 -17.92 -4.85
CA THR A 143 -23.37 -18.27 -6.27
C THR A 143 -21.93 -18.10 -6.74
N PHE A 144 -21.27 -17.01 -6.35
CA PHE A 144 -19.86 -16.75 -6.63
C PHE A 144 -18.94 -17.85 -6.06
N LEU A 145 -19.03 -18.14 -4.77
CA LEU A 145 -18.15 -19.11 -4.10
C LEU A 145 -18.38 -20.54 -4.58
N GLN A 146 -19.61 -20.91 -4.96
CA GLN A 146 -19.90 -22.28 -5.40
C GLN A 146 -19.30 -22.65 -6.77
N LEU A 147 -18.97 -21.66 -7.60
CA LEU A 147 -18.32 -21.90 -8.89
C LEU A 147 -16.96 -22.55 -8.68
N LEU A 148 -16.72 -23.71 -9.31
CA LEU A 148 -15.43 -24.42 -9.23
C LEU A 148 -14.27 -23.50 -9.63
N GLU A 149 -14.45 -22.68 -10.66
CA GLU A 149 -13.44 -21.71 -11.10
C GLU A 149 -13.01 -20.77 -9.98
N ASN A 150 -13.96 -20.25 -9.20
CA ASN A 150 -13.64 -19.35 -8.10
C ASN A 150 -13.02 -20.09 -6.92
N ARG A 151 -13.45 -21.33 -6.62
CA ARG A 151 -12.80 -22.17 -5.61
C ARG A 151 -11.35 -22.48 -5.95
N PHE A 152 -11.10 -22.78 -7.23
CA PHE A 152 -9.75 -22.98 -7.74
C PHE A 152 -8.88 -21.73 -7.59
N LEU A 153 -9.42 -20.56 -7.93
CA LEU A 153 -8.71 -19.30 -7.75
C LEU A 153 -8.53 -18.96 -6.26
N ILE A 154 -9.47 -19.29 -5.36
CA ILE A 154 -9.30 -19.15 -3.91
C ILE A 154 -8.13 -19.99 -3.43
N ALA A 155 -8.08 -21.29 -3.77
CA ALA A 155 -6.98 -22.16 -3.36
C ALA A 155 -5.63 -21.68 -3.93
N THR A 156 -5.61 -21.32 -5.21
CA THR A 156 -4.41 -20.83 -5.91
C THR A 156 -3.88 -19.54 -5.29
N PHE A 157 -4.73 -18.54 -5.10
CA PHE A 157 -4.31 -17.28 -4.50
C PHE A 157 -4.03 -17.41 -3.00
N SER A 158 -4.71 -18.30 -2.27
CA SER A 158 -4.37 -18.61 -0.88
C SER A 158 -2.91 -19.07 -0.77
N ARG A 159 -2.49 -20.00 -1.64
CA ARG A 159 -1.12 -20.49 -1.70
C ARG A 159 -0.11 -19.40 -2.09
N ILE A 160 -0.41 -18.63 -3.15
CA ILE A 160 0.45 -17.50 -3.57
C ILE A 160 0.64 -16.49 -2.42
N LEU A 161 -0.44 -16.16 -1.71
CA LEU A 161 -0.39 -15.20 -0.61
C LEU A 161 0.42 -15.73 0.59
N GLU A 162 0.47 -17.04 0.78
CA GLU A 162 1.33 -17.71 1.76
C GLU A 162 2.82 -17.62 1.35
N ASP A 163 3.14 -17.92 0.09
CA ASP A 163 4.53 -17.88 -0.42
C ASP A 163 5.17 -16.48 -0.31
N ILE A 164 4.36 -15.43 -0.44
CA ILE A 164 4.82 -14.02 -0.39
C ILE A 164 4.66 -13.38 1.00
N ASP A 165 4.09 -14.08 1.98
CA ASP A 165 3.76 -13.49 3.29
C ASP A 165 5.01 -12.97 4.00
N GLU A 166 6.06 -13.78 4.05
CA GLU A 166 7.30 -13.39 4.73
C GLU A 166 7.98 -12.20 4.03
N LEU A 167 7.99 -12.17 2.68
CA LEU A 167 8.53 -11.04 1.92
C LEU A 167 7.73 -9.76 2.21
N THR A 168 6.40 -9.89 2.24
CA THR A 168 5.50 -8.79 2.59
C THR A 168 5.84 -8.25 3.98
N ARG A 169 5.95 -9.14 4.96
CA ARG A 169 6.24 -8.79 6.35
C ARG A 169 7.58 -8.06 6.50
N VAL A 170 8.66 -8.60 5.94
CA VAL A 170 10.00 -7.96 6.09
C VAL A 170 10.06 -6.60 5.40
N MET A 171 9.34 -6.41 4.29
CA MET A 171 9.26 -5.13 3.60
C MET A 171 8.52 -4.05 4.41
N GLU A 172 7.58 -4.46 5.27
CA GLU A 172 6.80 -3.56 6.12
C GLU A 172 7.47 -3.26 7.47
N THR A 173 8.22 -4.21 8.05
CA THR A 173 8.70 -4.11 9.43
C THR A 173 10.03 -3.37 9.59
N GLU A 174 10.98 -3.56 8.68
CA GLU A 174 12.32 -2.97 8.79
C GLU A 174 12.91 -2.66 7.43
N PHE A 175 13.67 -1.56 7.34
CA PHE A 175 14.43 -1.25 6.14
C PHE A 175 15.80 -1.95 6.21
N ASN A 176 15.87 -3.17 5.69
CA ASN A 176 17.07 -4.00 5.66
C ASN A 176 17.20 -4.69 4.30
N VAL A 177 17.96 -4.08 3.39
CA VAL A 177 18.06 -4.51 1.98
C VAL A 177 18.64 -5.92 1.88
N GLU A 178 19.60 -6.26 2.73
CA GLU A 178 20.20 -7.59 2.74
C GLU A 178 19.19 -8.67 3.15
N ASN A 179 18.36 -8.38 4.16
CA ASN A 179 17.27 -9.27 4.55
C ASN A 179 16.21 -9.36 3.45
N TRP A 180 15.81 -8.23 2.87
CA TRP A 180 14.84 -8.17 1.78
C TRP A 180 15.26 -8.99 0.56
N LYS A 181 16.53 -8.91 0.16
CA LYS A 181 17.07 -9.69 -0.98
C LYS A 181 17.01 -11.19 -0.71
N ARG A 182 17.51 -11.61 0.46
CA ARG A 182 17.47 -13.02 0.86
C ARG A 182 16.05 -13.56 0.91
N THR A 183 15.12 -12.78 1.45
CA THR A 183 13.71 -13.19 1.51
C THR A 183 13.08 -13.20 0.12
N ALA A 184 13.41 -12.25 -0.76
CA ALA A 184 12.92 -12.23 -2.13
C ALA A 184 13.39 -13.43 -2.96
N GLU A 185 14.64 -13.85 -2.78
CA GLU A 185 15.19 -15.07 -3.41
C GLU A 185 14.39 -16.30 -2.95
N LYS A 186 14.21 -16.47 -1.63
CA LYS A 186 13.41 -17.57 -1.07
C LYS A 186 11.96 -17.57 -1.56
N THR A 187 11.32 -16.40 -1.60
CA THR A 187 9.95 -16.27 -2.11
C THR A 187 9.88 -16.62 -3.59
N THR A 188 10.89 -16.24 -4.38
CA THR A 188 10.95 -16.61 -5.82
C THR A 188 11.09 -18.12 -5.97
N GLU A 189 11.95 -18.76 -5.18
CA GLU A 189 12.10 -20.22 -5.16
C GLU A 189 10.81 -20.93 -4.75
N ALA A 190 10.10 -20.42 -3.73
CA ALA A 190 8.82 -20.97 -3.28
C ALA A 190 7.75 -20.90 -4.38
N VAL A 191 7.57 -19.74 -5.01
CA VAL A 191 6.60 -19.56 -6.11
C VAL A 191 6.92 -20.47 -7.30
N ILE A 192 8.21 -20.63 -7.66
CA ILE A 192 8.62 -21.56 -8.72
C ILE A 192 8.33 -23.00 -8.32
N LYS A 193 8.62 -23.39 -7.08
CA LYS A 193 8.33 -24.73 -6.58
C LYS A 193 6.84 -25.03 -6.65
N THR A 194 6.00 -24.13 -6.15
CA THR A 194 4.54 -24.26 -6.20
C THR A 194 4.02 -24.35 -7.63
N ARG A 195 4.59 -23.58 -8.57
CA ARG A 195 4.27 -23.71 -10.01
C ARG A 195 4.54 -25.12 -10.55
N CYS A 196 5.63 -25.75 -10.11
CA CYS A 196 6.07 -27.04 -10.63
C CYS A 196 5.40 -28.24 -9.96
N GLU A 197 5.07 -28.15 -8.66
CA GLU A 197 4.76 -29.31 -7.82
C GLU A 197 3.33 -29.30 -7.26
N ASP A 198 2.74 -28.12 -7.01
CA ASP A 198 1.57 -28.03 -6.12
C ASP A 198 0.22 -27.99 -6.89
N PHE A 199 0.21 -28.02 -8.23
CA PHE A 199 -1.03 -27.87 -9.02
C PHE A 199 -2.11 -28.89 -8.61
N GLU A 200 -1.75 -30.17 -8.54
CA GLU A 200 -2.68 -31.26 -8.24
C GLU A 200 -3.28 -31.09 -6.84
N GLU A 201 -2.46 -30.75 -5.86
CA GLU A 201 -2.89 -30.52 -4.48
C GLU A 201 -3.84 -29.31 -4.39
N ILE A 202 -3.51 -28.21 -5.06
CA ILE A 202 -4.32 -26.99 -5.10
C ILE A 202 -5.67 -27.25 -5.77
N PHE A 203 -5.68 -27.96 -6.91
CA PHE A 203 -6.91 -28.27 -7.62
C PHE A 203 -7.78 -29.23 -6.82
N GLN A 204 -7.20 -30.26 -6.20
CA GLN A 204 -7.90 -31.18 -5.31
C GLN A 204 -8.48 -30.47 -4.08
N SER A 205 -7.74 -29.53 -3.48
CA SER A 205 -8.21 -28.70 -2.37
C SER A 205 -9.44 -27.90 -2.78
N ALA A 206 -9.39 -27.21 -3.93
CA ALA A 206 -10.51 -26.47 -4.48
C ALA A 206 -11.74 -27.35 -4.77
N TRP A 207 -11.52 -28.57 -5.28
CA TRP A 207 -12.58 -29.54 -5.53
C TRP A 207 -13.30 -29.93 -4.23
N ASN A 208 -12.52 -30.22 -3.19
CA ASN A 208 -13.00 -30.71 -1.90
C ASN A 208 -13.70 -29.65 -1.03
N MET A 209 -13.53 -28.36 -1.32
CA MET A 209 -14.19 -27.26 -0.59
C MET A 209 -15.71 -27.40 -0.51
N LEU A 210 -16.34 -27.93 -1.56
CA LEU A 210 -17.71 -28.41 -1.52
C LEU A 210 -17.63 -29.93 -1.55
N GLN A 211 -17.81 -30.59 -0.40
CA GLN A 211 -17.85 -32.05 -0.33
C GLN A 211 -18.84 -32.58 -1.37
N SER A 212 -18.30 -33.06 -2.49
CA SER A 212 -19.04 -33.47 -3.67
C SER A 212 -18.72 -34.93 -3.91
N ASP A 213 -19.76 -35.75 -4.06
CA ASP A 213 -19.63 -37.16 -4.42
C ASP A 213 -19.24 -37.36 -5.90
N GLN A 214 -18.97 -36.27 -6.64
CA GLN A 214 -18.55 -36.33 -8.03
C GLN A 214 -17.10 -36.77 -8.15
N GLU A 215 -16.86 -37.68 -9.09
CA GLU A 215 -15.55 -38.19 -9.43
C GLU A 215 -14.63 -37.04 -9.86
N TYR A 216 -13.42 -37.02 -9.31
CA TYR A 216 -12.41 -36.01 -9.57
C TYR A 216 -12.04 -36.02 -11.06
N ALA A 217 -12.32 -34.91 -11.74
CA ALA A 217 -12.00 -34.75 -13.15
C ALA A 217 -10.84 -33.76 -13.30
N TYR A 218 -9.64 -34.29 -13.53
CA TYR A 218 -8.48 -33.50 -13.92
C TYR A 218 -8.78 -32.73 -15.21
N ASP A 219 -8.56 -31.43 -15.20
CA ASP A 219 -8.83 -30.56 -16.35
C ASP A 219 -7.58 -29.77 -16.75
N ILE A 220 -7.09 -30.05 -17.97
CA ILE A 220 -5.91 -29.43 -18.56
C ILE A 220 -6.07 -27.90 -18.64
N ALA A 221 -7.28 -27.38 -18.85
CA ALA A 221 -7.52 -25.94 -18.92
C ALA A 221 -7.20 -25.24 -17.58
N TYR A 222 -7.38 -25.92 -16.46
CA TYR A 222 -7.01 -25.40 -15.14
C TYR A 222 -5.50 -25.46 -14.91
N ALA A 223 -4.82 -26.48 -15.42
CA ALA A 223 -3.35 -26.55 -15.38
C ALA A 223 -2.70 -25.42 -16.19
N GLU A 224 -3.21 -25.14 -17.40
CA GLU A 224 -2.74 -24.02 -18.22
C GLU A 224 -3.00 -22.67 -17.54
N LYS A 225 -4.19 -22.51 -16.93
CA LYS A 225 -4.54 -21.29 -16.19
C LYS A 225 -3.64 -21.10 -14.98
N PHE A 226 -3.36 -22.16 -14.22
CA PHE A 226 -2.44 -22.15 -13.09
C PHE A 226 -1.06 -21.67 -13.52
N ASP A 227 -0.51 -22.29 -14.56
CA ASP A 227 0.83 -21.99 -15.05
C ASP A 227 0.98 -20.51 -15.45
N GLN A 228 -0.02 -19.97 -16.16
CA GLN A 228 -0.05 -18.55 -16.56
C GLN A 228 -0.13 -17.59 -15.36
N ILE A 229 -0.91 -17.93 -14.33
CA ILE A 229 -1.01 -17.13 -13.09
C ILE A 229 0.32 -17.15 -12.36
N MET A 230 0.90 -18.33 -12.14
CA MET A 230 2.15 -18.50 -11.42
C MET A 230 3.34 -17.83 -12.14
N GLU A 231 3.39 -17.92 -13.47
CA GLU A 231 4.37 -17.19 -14.29
C GLU A 231 4.21 -15.67 -14.12
N SER A 232 2.98 -15.17 -14.21
CA SER A 232 2.68 -13.74 -14.07
C SER A 232 3.06 -13.21 -12.68
N VAL A 233 2.81 -13.99 -11.63
CA VAL A 233 3.23 -13.69 -10.25
C VAL A 233 4.76 -13.68 -10.14
N SER A 234 5.44 -14.68 -10.70
CA SER A 234 6.90 -14.77 -10.70
C SER A 234 7.54 -13.55 -11.36
N ILE A 235 7.06 -13.16 -12.54
CA ILE A 235 7.51 -11.96 -13.27
C ILE A 235 7.26 -10.70 -12.44
N PHE A 236 6.10 -10.60 -11.80
CA PHE A 236 5.74 -9.46 -10.98
C PHE A 236 6.66 -9.32 -9.76
N ILE A 237 6.88 -10.40 -9.01
CA ILE A 237 7.76 -10.41 -7.82
C ILE A 237 9.17 -10.04 -8.24
N HIS A 238 9.73 -10.70 -9.26
CA HIS A 238 11.07 -10.39 -9.77
C HIS A 238 11.19 -8.91 -10.20
N GLY A 239 10.20 -8.40 -10.93
CA GLY A 239 10.16 -7.01 -11.37
C GLY A 239 10.16 -6.00 -10.21
N ARG A 240 9.61 -6.38 -9.04
CA ARG A 240 9.58 -5.55 -7.82
C ARG A 240 10.85 -5.65 -6.99
N THR A 241 11.53 -6.79 -7.00
CA THR A 241 12.67 -7.07 -6.12
C THR A 241 14.02 -6.82 -6.79
N LYS A 242 14.08 -6.80 -8.12
CA LYS A 242 15.33 -6.64 -8.90
C LYS A 242 16.17 -5.40 -8.55
N ASP A 243 15.53 -4.33 -8.09
CA ASP A 243 16.18 -3.03 -7.83
C ASP A 243 16.43 -2.79 -6.33
N PHE A 244 16.30 -3.80 -5.46
CA PHE A 244 16.52 -3.67 -4.01
C PHE A 244 17.85 -3.02 -3.64
N ASP A 245 18.93 -3.33 -4.36
CA ASP A 245 20.26 -2.76 -4.12
C ASP A 245 20.31 -1.24 -4.25
N LYS A 246 19.51 -0.65 -5.14
CA LYS A 246 19.44 0.80 -5.35
C LYS A 246 18.86 1.54 -4.15
N TRP A 247 18.20 0.84 -3.23
CA TRP A 247 17.59 1.45 -2.04
C TRP A 247 18.46 1.35 -0.79
N SER A 248 19.67 0.78 -0.91
CA SER A 248 20.62 0.62 0.21
C SER A 248 20.98 1.93 0.91
N TYR A 249 20.85 3.08 0.24
CA TYR A 249 21.10 4.39 0.84
C TYR A 249 20.10 4.77 1.95
N ILE A 250 18.90 4.18 1.97
CA ILE A 250 17.90 4.47 3.01
C ILE A 250 18.35 3.94 4.37
N GLU A 251 19.09 2.82 4.40
CA GLU A 251 19.70 2.26 5.62
C GLU A 251 20.63 3.27 6.32
N LEU A 252 21.22 4.21 5.58
CA LEU A 252 22.10 5.24 6.14
C LEU A 252 21.36 6.13 7.16
N ALA A 253 20.05 6.33 6.97
CA ALA A 253 19.21 7.18 7.82
C ALA A 253 18.48 6.41 8.92
N THR A 254 18.11 5.15 8.68
CA THR A 254 17.30 4.34 9.61
C THR A 254 18.16 3.55 10.60
N SER A 255 19.41 3.22 10.28
CA SER A 255 20.23 2.39 11.15
C SER A 255 20.78 3.16 12.37
N PRO A 256 20.46 2.73 13.60
CA PRO A 256 20.95 3.33 14.84
C PRO A 256 22.41 2.97 15.15
N THR A 257 23.00 2.00 14.43
CA THR A 257 24.36 1.54 14.68
C THR A 257 25.42 2.38 13.98
N VAL A 258 26.59 2.42 14.59
CA VAL A 258 27.84 2.85 13.97
C VAL A 258 28.05 1.94 12.76
N TYR A 259 27.73 2.47 11.59
CA TYR A 259 27.88 1.78 10.33
C TYR A 259 29.32 1.28 10.20
N GLU A 260 29.50 0.04 9.71
CA GLU A 260 30.83 -0.41 9.33
C GLU A 260 31.40 0.58 8.30
N PRO A 261 32.58 1.20 8.53
CA PRO A 261 33.08 2.27 7.68
C PRO A 261 33.20 1.89 6.20
N ALA A 262 33.48 0.61 5.91
CA ALA A 262 33.56 0.09 4.55
C ALA A 262 32.18 0.03 3.86
N LYS A 263 31.18 -0.56 4.52
CA LYS A 263 29.79 -0.59 4.01
C LYS A 263 29.25 0.82 3.81
N PHE A 264 29.54 1.73 4.75
CA PHE A 264 29.12 3.13 4.68
C PHE A 264 29.68 3.86 3.44
N ARG A 265 30.99 3.75 3.21
CA ARG A 265 31.62 4.37 2.02
C ARG A 265 31.04 3.81 0.74
N LYS A 266 30.92 2.48 0.64
CA LYS A 266 30.35 1.81 -0.54
C LYS A 266 28.92 2.27 -0.84
N THR A 267 28.08 2.43 0.18
CA THR A 267 26.71 2.92 -0.01
C THR A 267 26.67 4.39 -0.46
N VAL A 268 27.54 5.25 0.08
CA VAL A 268 27.62 6.67 -0.36
C VAL A 268 28.23 6.80 -1.77
N GLU A 269 29.19 5.95 -2.13
CA GLU A 269 29.73 5.86 -3.49
C GLU A 269 28.65 5.39 -4.48
N GLY A 270 27.87 4.35 -4.12
CA GLY A 270 26.70 3.91 -4.89
C GLY A 270 25.69 5.04 -5.09
N LEU A 271 25.35 5.77 -4.03
CA LEU A 271 24.45 6.92 -4.11
C LEU A 271 24.97 8.04 -5.03
N ASN A 272 26.28 8.32 -5.02
CA ASN A 272 26.88 9.29 -5.95
C ASN A 272 26.83 8.79 -7.41
N ASN A 273 26.95 7.49 -7.64
CA ASN A 273 26.81 6.92 -8.98
C ASN A 273 25.36 6.97 -9.48
N ASP A 274 24.40 6.69 -8.60
CA ASP A 274 22.97 6.72 -8.92
C ASP A 274 22.47 8.17 -9.10
N PHE A 275 23.10 9.14 -8.42
CA PHE A 275 22.77 10.56 -8.51
C PHE A 275 24.01 11.44 -8.71
N PRO A 276 24.63 11.46 -9.91
CA PRO A 276 25.90 12.15 -10.17
C PRO A 276 25.89 13.66 -9.86
N ASP A 277 24.77 14.34 -10.12
CA ASP A 277 24.62 15.79 -9.96
C ASP A 277 24.03 16.21 -8.60
N SER A 278 23.85 15.27 -7.68
CA SER A 278 23.25 15.51 -6.36
C SER A 278 24.12 16.40 -5.47
N GLY A 279 25.44 16.35 -5.63
CA GLY A 279 26.40 17.02 -4.74
C GLY A 279 26.51 16.33 -3.37
N PHE A 280 26.44 14.99 -3.32
CA PHE A 280 26.65 14.21 -2.10
C PHE A 280 28.12 14.01 -1.71
N GLY A 281 29.07 14.71 -2.35
CA GLY A 281 30.50 14.58 -2.05
C GLY A 281 30.91 14.83 -0.59
N LYS A 282 30.13 15.60 0.19
CA LYS A 282 30.36 15.84 1.63
C LYS A 282 29.42 15.02 2.54
N LEU A 283 28.56 14.18 1.97
CA LEU A 283 27.50 13.48 2.71
C LEU A 283 28.08 12.57 3.79
N SER A 284 29.16 11.84 3.49
CA SER A 284 29.82 10.96 4.46
C SER A 284 30.23 11.68 5.74
N THR A 285 30.91 12.82 5.60
CA THR A 285 31.38 13.63 6.74
C THR A 285 30.21 14.28 7.47
N GLN A 286 29.21 14.77 6.74
CA GLN A 286 28.04 15.42 7.33
C GLN A 286 27.12 14.43 8.07
N LEU A 287 26.96 13.21 7.56
CA LEU A 287 26.24 12.13 8.25
C LEU A 287 26.97 11.67 9.51
N ALA A 288 28.31 11.55 9.48
CA ALA A 288 29.09 11.21 10.66
C ALA A 288 28.96 12.28 11.75
N PHE A 289 29.03 13.56 11.37
CA PHE A 289 28.74 14.68 12.28
C PHE A 289 27.31 14.61 12.82
N PHE A 290 26.33 14.38 11.95
CA PHE A 290 24.91 14.29 12.30
C PHE A 290 24.63 13.17 13.32
N LYS A 291 25.14 11.96 13.08
CA LYS A 291 24.92 10.80 13.97
C LYS A 291 25.63 10.93 15.33
N SER A 292 26.71 11.70 15.40
CA SER A 292 27.50 11.88 16.62
C SER A 292 27.07 13.11 17.44
N ASN A 293 26.36 14.05 16.84
CA ASN A 293 25.98 15.30 17.50
C ASN A 293 24.68 15.16 18.32
N ALA A 294 24.75 15.54 19.59
CA ALA A 294 23.63 15.47 20.52
C ALA A 294 22.39 16.29 20.08
N LEU A 295 22.57 17.36 19.30
CA LEU A 295 21.47 18.19 18.77
C LEU A 295 20.52 17.40 17.86
N PHE A 296 21.04 16.39 17.18
CA PHE A 296 20.33 15.63 16.15
C PHE A 296 20.01 14.19 16.56
N LYS A 297 20.51 13.76 17.73
CA LYS A 297 20.31 12.41 18.22
C LYS A 297 18.82 12.16 18.49
N GLY A 298 18.28 11.10 17.89
CA GLY A 298 16.86 10.72 18.02
C GLY A 298 15.89 11.58 17.24
N LYS A 299 16.37 12.51 16.40
CA LYS A 299 15.53 13.34 15.53
C LYS A 299 15.09 12.60 14.29
N THR A 300 13.85 12.83 13.88
CA THR A 300 13.27 12.30 12.64
C THR A 300 13.77 13.10 11.43
N VAL A 301 13.75 12.53 10.22
CA VAL A 301 14.27 13.22 9.02
C VAL A 301 13.57 14.57 8.77
N ASP A 302 12.28 14.70 9.07
CA ASP A 302 11.55 15.96 8.98
C ASP A 302 12.04 17.00 10.00
N GLU A 303 12.29 16.59 11.26
CA GLU A 303 12.90 17.47 12.26
C GLU A 303 14.32 17.89 11.84
N VAL A 304 15.09 17.00 11.22
CA VAL A 304 16.44 17.32 10.73
C VAL A 304 16.40 18.45 9.70
N ILE A 305 15.49 18.37 8.73
CA ILE A 305 15.33 19.44 7.72
C ILE A 305 14.94 20.75 8.40
N LYS A 306 13.98 20.70 9.34
CA LYS A 306 13.53 21.87 10.08
C LYS A 306 14.68 22.52 10.86
N TYR A 307 15.48 21.75 11.58
CA TYR A 307 16.63 22.26 12.33
C TYR A 307 17.72 22.83 11.42
N ILE A 308 18.02 22.18 10.29
CA ILE A 308 19.00 22.71 9.33
C ILE A 308 18.54 24.09 8.80
N HIS A 309 17.23 24.25 8.57
CA HIS A 309 16.65 25.50 8.12
C HIS A 309 16.62 26.57 9.24
N ASP A 310 16.11 26.22 10.42
CA ASP A 310 15.93 27.15 11.56
C ASP A 310 17.28 27.67 12.11
N LEU A 311 18.34 26.88 11.97
CA LEU A 311 19.70 27.25 12.39
C LEU A 311 20.56 27.84 11.25
N ASP A 312 19.97 28.10 10.08
CA ASP A 312 20.65 28.60 8.87
C ASP A 312 21.89 27.77 8.46
N MET A 313 21.80 26.45 8.65
CA MET A 313 22.90 25.51 8.36
C MET A 313 22.86 24.95 6.93
N THR A 314 21.94 25.43 6.09
CA THR A 314 21.72 24.89 4.73
C THR A 314 22.98 24.89 3.87
N GLN A 315 23.84 25.91 4.00
CA GLN A 315 25.10 25.97 3.26
C GLN A 315 26.16 25.00 3.84
N ALA A 316 26.25 24.91 5.18
CA ALA A 316 27.22 24.07 5.87
C ALA A 316 26.89 22.58 5.78
N LEU A 317 25.60 22.23 5.80
CA LEU A 317 25.04 20.88 5.77
C LEU A 317 24.29 20.57 4.46
N GLY A 318 24.70 21.19 3.35
CA GLY A 318 23.97 21.11 2.09
C GLY A 318 23.80 19.70 1.50
N SER A 319 24.78 18.80 1.67
CA SER A 319 24.64 17.41 1.20
C SER A 319 23.67 16.61 2.09
N LEU A 320 23.73 16.79 3.41
CA LEU A 320 22.81 16.20 4.37
C LEU A 320 21.37 16.71 4.16
N HIS A 321 21.20 18.01 3.93
CA HIS A 321 19.90 18.59 3.64
C HIS A 321 19.27 17.98 2.38
N LYS A 322 20.03 17.89 1.28
CA LYS A 322 19.58 17.23 0.05
C LYS A 322 19.28 15.73 0.25
N PHE A 323 20.08 15.05 1.07
CA PHE A 323 19.87 13.64 1.39
C PHE A 323 18.58 13.44 2.21
N ALA A 324 18.34 14.29 3.20
CA ALA A 324 17.08 14.30 3.95
C ALA A 324 15.87 14.59 3.04
N GLN A 325 16.00 15.53 2.10
CA GLN A 325 14.99 15.77 1.08
C GLN A 325 14.74 14.54 0.20
N LEU A 326 15.81 13.87 -0.26
CA LEU A 326 15.69 12.64 -1.02
C LEU A 326 14.88 11.59 -0.23
N LEU A 327 15.23 11.34 1.03
CA LEU A 327 14.53 10.40 1.90
C LEU A 327 13.05 10.73 2.07
N LEU A 328 12.69 11.98 2.38
CA LEU A 328 11.27 12.37 2.51
C LEU A 328 10.50 12.28 1.19
N THR A 329 11.19 12.36 0.05
CA THR A 329 10.57 12.17 -1.27
C THR A 329 10.55 10.72 -1.73
N THR A 330 11.25 9.82 -1.03
CA THR A 330 11.29 8.38 -1.32
C THR A 330 10.21 7.67 -0.51
N PRO A 331 9.19 7.11 -1.16
CA PRO A 331 8.00 6.56 -0.48
C PRO A 331 8.21 5.20 0.20
N LEU A 332 9.42 4.67 0.18
CA LEU A 332 9.84 3.54 1.01
C LEU A 332 10.24 3.98 2.43
N TYR A 333 10.45 5.28 2.64
CA TYR A 333 10.87 5.79 3.94
C TYR A 333 9.68 5.76 4.90
N PRO A 334 9.75 5.01 6.02
CA PRO A 334 8.70 5.03 7.02
C PRO A 334 8.65 6.44 7.61
N SER A 335 7.59 7.19 7.31
CA SER A 335 7.42 8.50 7.93
C SER A 335 7.23 8.30 9.43
N SER A 336 8.07 8.96 10.22
CA SER A 336 8.03 9.02 11.69
C SER A 336 6.67 9.45 12.26
N SER A 337 5.85 10.11 11.45
CA SER A 337 4.44 10.34 11.74
C SER A 337 3.58 9.50 10.79
N PRO A 338 2.59 8.73 11.30
CA PRO A 338 1.57 8.10 10.46
C PRO A 338 0.62 9.18 9.94
N LYS A 339 1.14 10.09 9.11
CA LYS A 339 0.30 11.05 8.40
C LYS A 339 -0.40 10.26 7.32
N THR A 340 -1.70 10.02 7.49
CA THR A 340 -2.55 9.50 6.42
C THR A 340 -2.24 10.28 5.15
N PRO A 341 -1.74 9.63 4.08
CA PRO A 341 -1.38 10.31 2.86
C PRO A 341 -2.51 11.24 2.41
N ALA A 342 -2.17 12.43 1.92
CA ALA A 342 -3.16 13.41 1.48
C ALA A 342 -4.17 12.78 0.49
N ILE A 343 -3.72 11.84 -0.34
CA ILE A 343 -4.58 11.11 -1.28
C ILE A 343 -5.61 10.18 -0.58
N LYS A 344 -5.24 9.52 0.52
CA LYS A 344 -6.18 8.72 1.33
C LYS A 344 -7.19 9.63 2.05
N LYS A 345 -6.75 10.81 2.53
CA LYS A 345 -7.64 11.83 3.08
C LYS A 345 -8.63 12.35 2.03
N ILE A 346 -8.16 12.60 0.80
CA ILE A 346 -9.01 12.98 -0.34
C ILE A 346 -10.00 11.87 -0.67
N ALA A 347 -9.55 10.62 -0.80
CA ALA A 347 -10.43 9.49 -1.11
C ALA A 347 -11.52 9.32 -0.03
N ALA A 348 -11.17 9.41 1.25
CA ALA A 348 -12.12 9.36 2.35
C ALA A 348 -13.11 10.55 2.34
N TYR A 349 -12.64 11.74 1.96
CA TYR A 349 -13.47 12.93 1.79
C TYR A 349 -14.47 12.76 0.64
N VAL A 350 -14.03 12.21 -0.49
CA VAL A 350 -14.82 12.01 -1.71
C VAL A 350 -15.88 10.91 -1.52
N ASN A 351 -15.53 9.80 -0.87
CA ASN A 351 -16.44 8.65 -0.71
C ASN A 351 -17.73 8.96 0.06
N ASN A 352 -17.80 10.09 0.77
CA ASN A 352 -18.94 10.46 1.60
C ASN A 352 -19.68 11.72 1.12
N ARG A 353 -19.41 12.24 -0.10
CA ARG A 353 -20.02 13.49 -0.59
C ARG A 353 -20.33 13.47 -2.09
N GLU A 354 -21.55 13.87 -2.44
CA GLU A 354 -21.99 14.03 -3.84
C GLU A 354 -21.48 15.34 -4.48
N ASN A 355 -21.19 16.37 -3.68
CA ASN A 355 -20.71 17.67 -4.16
C ASN A 355 -19.33 17.99 -3.56
N LEU A 356 -18.36 18.25 -4.45
CA LEU A 356 -16.98 18.55 -4.08
C LEU A 356 -16.69 20.04 -4.32
N THR A 357 -16.34 20.77 -3.25
CA THR A 357 -15.75 22.11 -3.38
C THR A 357 -14.25 22.03 -3.11
N SER A 358 -13.45 22.83 -3.84
CA SER A 358 -11.99 22.84 -3.69
C SER A 358 -11.54 23.29 -2.30
N THR A 359 -12.30 24.19 -1.67
CA THR A 359 -12.00 24.76 -0.36
C THR A 359 -12.25 23.76 0.78
N ASP A 360 -13.39 23.06 0.76
CA ASP A 360 -13.70 22.05 1.79
C ASP A 360 -12.73 20.86 1.71
N THR A 361 -12.33 20.49 0.49
CA THR A 361 -11.34 19.43 0.26
C THR A 361 -9.99 19.81 0.90
N LEU A 362 -9.53 21.04 0.69
CA LEU A 362 -8.30 21.57 1.28
C LEU A 362 -8.35 21.62 2.82
N MET A 363 -9.46 22.11 3.39
CA MET A 363 -9.65 22.14 4.84
C MET A 363 -9.67 20.73 5.45
N TYR A 364 -10.19 19.74 4.73
CA TYR A 364 -10.19 18.35 5.18
C TYR A 364 -8.82 17.68 5.08
N ILE A 365 -8.08 17.91 3.99
CA ILE A 365 -6.71 17.41 3.83
C ILE A 365 -5.81 17.93 4.96
N GLU A 366 -5.90 19.23 5.22
CA GLU A 366 -5.07 19.95 6.20
C GLU A 366 -5.74 20.06 7.57
N LYS A 367 -6.71 19.21 7.88
CA LYS A 367 -7.48 19.28 9.15
C LYS A 367 -6.58 19.30 10.39
N ASP A 368 -5.50 18.53 10.37
CA ASP A 368 -4.56 18.44 11.49
C ASP A 368 -3.77 19.75 11.65
N LEU A 369 -3.26 20.30 10.53
CA LEU A 369 -2.58 21.60 10.50
C LEU A 369 -3.53 22.74 10.90
N LEU A 370 -4.79 22.69 10.45
CA LEU A 370 -5.81 23.64 10.85
C LEU A 370 -6.09 23.56 12.36
N GLY A 371 -6.11 22.35 12.92
CA GLY A 371 -6.23 22.14 14.37
C GLY A 371 -5.04 22.71 15.14
N GLU A 372 -3.81 22.52 14.65
CA GLU A 372 -2.61 23.13 15.22
C GLU A 372 -2.67 24.65 15.18
N LEU A 373 -3.04 25.23 14.03
CA LEU A 373 -3.19 26.68 13.87
C LEU A 373 -4.31 27.25 14.75
N GLN A 374 -5.42 26.53 14.92
CA GLN A 374 -6.52 26.93 15.81
C GLN A 374 -6.12 27.05 17.28
N ASN A 375 -5.03 26.38 17.69
CA ASN A 375 -4.50 26.48 19.04
C ASN A 375 -3.60 27.72 19.23
N GLU A 376 -3.27 28.45 18.16
CA GLU A 376 -2.56 29.72 18.30
C GLU A 376 -3.46 30.80 18.91
N PRO A 377 -2.98 31.59 19.89
CA PRO A 377 -3.81 32.55 20.64
C PRO A 377 -4.59 33.53 19.76
N ASP A 378 -3.98 33.94 18.64
CA ASP A 378 -4.51 35.00 17.77
C ASP A 378 -5.15 34.46 16.49
N PHE A 379 -5.24 33.14 16.30
CA PHE A 379 -5.70 32.53 15.06
C PHE A 379 -7.07 33.06 14.60
N TYR A 380 -8.05 33.08 15.50
CA TYR A 380 -9.39 33.56 15.17
C TYR A 380 -9.38 35.07 14.87
N GLY A 381 -8.57 35.85 15.59
CA GLY A 381 -8.40 37.28 15.34
C GLY A 381 -7.79 37.55 13.95
N ASP A 382 -6.76 36.80 13.58
CA ASP A 382 -6.09 36.92 12.28
C ASP A 382 -6.98 36.49 11.12
N VAL A 383 -7.74 35.41 11.27
CA VAL A 383 -8.71 34.98 10.26
C VAL A 383 -9.79 36.05 10.06
N ILE A 384 -10.36 36.58 11.14
CA ILE A 384 -11.36 37.66 11.09
C ILE A 384 -10.77 38.89 10.40
N ASN A 385 -9.57 39.32 10.79
CA ASN A 385 -8.89 40.47 10.21
C ASN A 385 -8.62 40.29 8.70
N ARG A 386 -8.31 39.07 8.27
CA ARG A 386 -8.06 38.75 6.86
C ARG A 386 -9.35 38.77 6.03
N PHE A 387 -10.46 38.27 6.58
CA PHE A 387 -11.79 38.38 5.97
C PHE A 387 -12.26 39.83 5.87
N VAL A 388 -12.06 40.62 6.92
CA VAL A 388 -12.37 42.07 6.94
C VAL A 388 -11.54 42.81 5.89
N ARG A 389 -10.25 42.50 5.75
CA ARG A 389 -9.40 43.10 4.70
C ARG A 389 -9.85 42.77 3.29
N ASN A 390 -10.26 41.52 3.03
CA ASN A 390 -10.75 41.11 1.72
C ASN A 390 -12.13 41.71 1.38
N SER A 391 -13.05 41.78 2.34
CA SER A 391 -14.35 42.42 2.15
C SER A 391 -14.28 43.95 2.07
N ALA A 392 -13.33 44.59 2.75
CA ALA A 392 -13.03 46.01 2.56
C ALA A 392 -12.47 46.32 1.16
N GLY A 393 -11.70 45.40 0.57
CA GLY A 393 -11.20 45.52 -0.81
C GLY A 393 -12.30 45.46 -1.87
N GLU A 394 -13.37 44.70 -1.64
CA GLU A 394 -14.55 44.69 -2.52
C GLU A 394 -15.44 45.93 -2.32
N HIS A 395 -15.57 46.43 -1.09
CA HIS A 395 -16.26 47.70 -0.83
C HIS A 395 -15.55 48.92 -1.44
N LEU A 396 -14.22 48.93 -1.48
CA LEU A 396 -13.44 49.98 -2.16
C LEU A 396 -13.59 49.93 -3.70
N LYS A 397 -13.73 48.74 -4.29
CA LYS A 397 -14.03 48.60 -5.73
C LYS A 397 -15.45 49.07 -6.08
N LEU A 398 -16.42 48.85 -5.20
CA LEU A 398 -17.81 49.28 -5.39
C LEU A 398 -18.01 50.80 -5.20
N GLN A 399 -17.19 51.46 -4.38
CA GLN A 399 -17.26 52.92 -4.24
C GLN A 399 -16.61 53.67 -5.42
N ASN A 400 -15.51 53.15 -5.98
CA ASN A 400 -14.86 53.77 -7.15
C ASN A 400 -15.72 53.69 -8.43
N ASN A 401 -16.62 52.71 -8.56
CA ASN A 401 -17.53 52.58 -9.70
C ASN A 401 -18.82 53.41 -9.59
N LYS A 402 -19.08 54.10 -8.47
CA LYS A 402 -20.29 54.92 -8.27
C LYS A 402 -20.06 56.44 -8.39
N LEU A 403 -18.85 56.89 -8.72
CA LEU A 403 -18.51 58.31 -8.85
C LEU A 403 -18.47 58.84 -10.29
N ILE A 404 -18.90 58.07 -11.30
CA ILE A 404 -19.02 58.53 -12.69
C ILE A 404 -20.43 58.30 -13.19
N THR A 405 -21.37 59.16 -12.79
CA THR A 405 -22.59 59.51 -13.54
C THR A 405 -23.33 60.64 -12.80
N LYS A 406 -22.80 61.85 -12.92
CA LYS A 406 -23.55 63.11 -12.71
C LYS A 406 -22.90 64.22 -13.53
N GLN A 407 -23.34 64.35 -14.77
CA GLN A 407 -23.91 65.59 -15.35
C GLN A 407 -24.47 65.27 -16.73
#